data_AF-A0A1I3XNB6-F1
#
_entry.id   AF-A0A1I3XNB6-F1
#
_cell.length_a   1.000
_cell.length_b   1.000
_cell.length_c   1.000
_cell.angle_alpha   90.00
_cell.angle_beta   90.00
_cell.angle_gamma   90.00
#
_symmetry.space_group_name_H-M   'P 1'
#
loop_
_entity.id
_entity.type
_entity.pdbx_description
1 polymer ?
#
loop_
_entity_poly.entity_id
_entity_poly.type
_entity_poly.pdbx_seq_one_letter_code
_entity_poly.pdbx_strand_id
1 'polypeptide(L)'
;MNRILTIQLEWKYFPVNYLEEPISISFETGNLDIKNGVAIANIDPDLYHADNSIQEVLTRQIESRLHAVQVMTHRDFELSGPSRTDIREDRKKNHFLEVESCIHTEGT
;
A
#
# COMPACT_ATOMS: atom_id res chain seq x y z
N MET A 1 -21.57 6.73 17.52
CA MET A 1 -20.17 6.31 17.32
C MET A 1 -19.95 6.12 15.84
N ASN A 2 -19.02 6.86 15.20
CA ASN A 2 -18.69 6.62 13.80
C ASN A 2 -17.72 5.44 13.72
N ARG A 3 -18.25 4.26 13.37
CA ARG A 3 -17.46 3.03 13.18
C ARG A 3 -16.62 3.17 11.90
N ILE A 4 -15.33 2.86 12.00
CA ILE A 4 -14.50 2.63 10.82
C ILE A 4 -14.95 1.30 10.24
N LEU A 5 -15.26 1.27 8.94
CA LEU A 5 -15.66 0.05 8.25
C LEU A 5 -14.44 -0.69 7.69
N THR A 6 -13.45 0.06 7.20
CA THR A 6 -12.31 -0.53 6.51
C THR A 6 -11.11 0.41 6.58
N ILE A 7 -9.93 -0.16 6.83
CA ILE A 7 -8.65 0.53 6.68
C ILE A 7 -8.13 0.20 5.30
N GLN A 8 -7.92 1.21 4.47
CA GLN A 8 -7.31 1.07 3.17
C GLN A 8 -5.86 1.56 3.24
N LEU A 9 -4.92 0.70 2.86
CA LEU A 9 -3.52 1.07 2.66
C LEU A 9 -3.23 1.13 1.17
N GLU A 10 -2.57 2.21 0.75
CA GLU A 10 -2.24 2.48 -0.65
C GLU A 10 -0.71 2.63 -0.78
N TRP A 11 -0.10 1.92 -1.73
CA TRP A 11 1.26 2.16 -2.17
C TRP A 11 1.23 2.51 -3.66
N LYS A 12 2.05 3.46 -4.08
CA LYS A 12 2.20 3.80 -5.50
C LYS A 12 3.50 3.22 -6.00
N TYR A 13 3.47 2.64 -7.20
CA TYR A 13 4.68 2.15 -7.84
C TYR A 13 4.82 2.72 -9.24
N PHE A 14 6.07 2.98 -9.63
CA PHE A 14 6.43 3.49 -10.95
C PHE A 14 7.44 2.54 -11.61
N PRO A 15 7.34 2.29 -12.93
CA PRO A 15 6.33 2.77 -13.86
C PRO A 15 4.93 2.14 -13.68
N VAL A 16 3.86 2.85 -14.04
CA VAL A 16 2.47 2.36 -13.84
C VAL A 16 2.17 1.05 -14.58
N ASN A 17 2.88 0.82 -15.69
CA ASN A 17 2.82 -0.39 -16.52
C ASN A 17 3.97 -1.36 -16.21
N TYR A 18 4.53 -1.30 -15.00
CA TYR A 18 5.61 -2.18 -14.59
C TYR A 18 5.16 -3.65 -14.52
N LEU A 19 3.94 -3.86 -14.02
CA LEU A 19 3.30 -5.16 -14.00
C LEU A 19 2.58 -5.41 -15.33
N GLU A 20 2.87 -6.55 -15.95
CA GLU A 20 2.17 -6.99 -17.17
C GLU A 20 0.71 -7.39 -16.88
N GLU A 21 0.46 -7.94 -15.69
CA GLU A 21 -0.87 -8.36 -15.24
C GLU A 21 -1.19 -7.84 -13.84
N PRO A 22 -2.46 -7.48 -13.56
CA PRO A 22 -2.89 -7.10 -12.23
C PRO A 22 -2.78 -8.29 -11.26
N ILE A 23 -2.33 -8.02 -10.03
CA ILE A 23 -2.16 -9.05 -9.01
C ILE A 23 -3.19 -8.80 -7.90
N SER A 24 -4.08 -9.77 -7.67
CA SER A 24 -5.04 -9.72 -6.56
C SER A 24 -4.77 -10.88 -5.60
N ILE A 25 -4.51 -10.57 -4.34
CA ILE A 25 -4.30 -11.55 -3.27
C ILE A 25 -5.36 -11.35 -2.20
N SER A 26 -6.14 -12.40 -1.96
CA SER A 26 -7.04 -12.48 -0.82
C SER A 26 -6.31 -13.12 0.35
N PHE A 27 -6.43 -12.56 1.53
CA PHE A 27 -5.93 -13.13 2.78
C PHE A 27 -7.05 -13.10 3.83
N GLU A 28 -6.83 -13.79 4.95
CA GLU A 28 -7.88 -14.04 5.96
C GLU A 28 -8.55 -12.75 6.47
N THR A 29 -7.83 -11.63 6.41
CA THR A 29 -8.18 -10.36 7.04
C THR A 29 -8.45 -9.24 6.04
N GLY A 30 -8.45 -9.54 4.73
CA GLY A 30 -8.55 -8.52 3.69
C GLY A 30 -8.16 -8.96 2.29
N ASN A 31 -7.97 -7.97 1.43
CA ASN A 31 -7.50 -8.19 0.06
C ASN A 31 -6.47 -7.13 -0.33
N LEU A 32 -5.46 -7.54 -1.10
CA LEU A 32 -4.43 -6.70 -1.69
C LEU A 32 -4.57 -6.77 -3.21
N ASP A 33 -4.73 -5.62 -3.86
CA ASP A 33 -4.88 -5.49 -5.31
C ASP A 33 -3.78 -4.59 -5.85
N ILE A 34 -2.97 -5.07 -6.79
CA ILE A 34 -1.84 -4.36 -7.36
C ILE A 34 -2.09 -4.19 -8.87
N LYS A 35 -2.38 -2.96 -9.30
CA LYS A 35 -2.68 -2.64 -10.69
C LYS A 35 -2.49 -1.16 -10.99
N ASN A 36 -2.26 -0.81 -12.25
CA ASN A 36 -2.24 0.58 -12.73
C ASN A 36 -1.32 1.52 -11.92
N GLY A 37 -0.18 1.04 -11.45
CA GLY A 37 0.75 1.85 -10.64
C GLY A 37 0.34 2.04 -9.19
N VAL A 38 -0.65 1.29 -8.69
CA VAL A 38 -1.09 1.36 -7.30
C VAL A 38 -1.33 -0.04 -6.72
N ALA A 39 -0.85 -0.26 -5.49
CA ALA A 39 -1.18 -1.39 -4.65
C ALA A 39 -2.15 -0.92 -3.56
N ILE A 40 -3.31 -1.57 -3.45
CA ILE A 40 -4.36 -1.21 -2.51
C ILE A 40 -4.66 -2.43 -1.64
N ALA A 41 -4.41 -2.33 -0.34
CA ALA A 41 -4.87 -3.32 0.63
C ALA A 41 -6.10 -2.78 1.38
N ASN A 42 -7.16 -3.57 1.48
CA ASN A 42 -8.29 -3.28 2.36
C ASN A 42 -8.27 -4.29 3.51
N ILE A 43 -8.27 -3.78 4.74
CA ILE A 43 -8.09 -4.55 5.96
C ILE A 43 -9.19 -4.19 6.94
N ASP A 44 -9.64 -5.19 7.71
CA ASP A 44 -10.54 -4.93 8.83
C ASP A 44 -9.87 -4.05 9.89
N PRO A 45 -10.52 -2.98 10.37
CA PRO A 45 -9.94 -2.06 11.34
C PRO A 45 -9.60 -2.73 12.67
N ASP A 46 -10.39 -3.71 13.14
CA ASP A 46 -10.14 -4.38 14.41
C ASP A 46 -8.79 -5.11 14.37
N LEU A 47 -8.47 -5.69 13.22
CA LEU A 47 -7.24 -6.44 12.98
C LEU A 47 -6.03 -5.53 12.72
N TYR A 48 -6.23 -4.43 11.98
CA TYR A 48 -5.18 -3.42 11.81
C TYR A 48 -4.75 -2.82 13.15
N HIS A 49 -5.70 -2.59 14.06
CA HIS A 49 -5.39 -2.10 15.41
C HIS A 49 -4.76 -3.17 16.31
N ALA A 50 -5.07 -4.45 16.09
CA ALA A 50 -4.49 -5.57 16.83
C ALA A 50 -3.04 -5.89 16.39
N ASP A 51 -2.72 -5.72 15.11
CA ASP A 51 -1.43 -6.08 14.53
C ASP A 51 -0.78 -4.88 13.81
N ASN A 52 0.18 -4.24 14.48
CA ASN A 52 0.90 -3.08 13.93
C ASN A 52 1.93 -3.49 12.85
N SER A 53 2.25 -4.78 12.73
CA SER A 53 3.23 -5.27 11.75
C SER A 53 2.61 -5.55 10.38
N ILE A 54 1.28 -5.55 10.27
CA ILE A 54 0.56 -5.81 9.02
C ILE A 54 1.00 -4.89 7.87
N GLN A 55 1.31 -3.62 8.18
CA GLN A 55 1.76 -2.63 7.20
C GLN A 55 3.14 -2.98 6.62
N GLU A 56 4.09 -3.38 7.46
CA GLU A 56 5.42 -3.82 7.02
C GLU A 56 5.36 -5.14 6.25
N VAL A 57 4.51 -6.07 6.70
CA VAL A 57 4.29 -7.37 6.01
C VAL A 57 3.74 -7.15 4.61
N LEU A 58 2.74 -6.29 4.46
CA LEU A 58 2.15 -5.98 3.15
C LEU A 58 3.15 -5.24 2.26
N THR A 59 3.91 -4.29 2.80
CA THR A 59 4.96 -3.58 2.07
C THR A 59 5.98 -4.56 1.51
N ARG A 60 6.55 -5.44 2.34
CA ARG A 60 7.48 -6.50 1.90
C ARG A 60 6.90 -7.43 0.86
N GLN A 61 5.62 -7.77 0.97
CA GLN A 61 4.95 -8.61 -0.02
C GLN A 61 4.82 -7.91 -1.38
N ILE A 62 4.55 -6.60 -1.40
CA ILE A 62 4.50 -5.81 -2.63
C ILE A 62 5.91 -5.70 -3.23
N GLU A 63 6.90 -5.33 -2.42
CA GLU A 63 8.31 -5.25 -2.84
C GLU A 63 8.82 -6.57 -3.41
N SER A 64 8.56 -7.69 -2.74
CA SER A 64 9.00 -9.01 -3.20
C SER A 64 8.47 -9.34 -4.60
N ARG A 65 7.22 -8.93 -4.89
CA ARG A 65 6.59 -9.14 -6.21
C ARG A 65 7.21 -8.24 -7.27
N LEU A 66 7.42 -6.96 -6.95
CA LEU A 66 8.07 -6.02 -7.86
C LEU A 66 9.52 -6.43 -8.15
N HIS A 67 10.27 -6.87 -7.14
CA HIS A 67 11.61 -7.43 -7.32
C HIS A 67 11.64 -8.70 -8.16
N ALA A 68 10.66 -9.60 -8.02
CA ALA A 68 10.58 -10.77 -8.90
C ALA A 68 10.44 -10.37 -10.38
N VAL A 69 9.65 -9.33 -10.66
CA VAL A 69 9.52 -8.75 -12.00
C VAL A 69 10.79 -8.02 -12.42
N GLN A 70 11.51 -7.34 -11.53
CA GLN A 70 12.80 -6.73 -11.81
C GLN A 70 13.84 -7.75 -12.27
N VAL A 71 13.89 -8.92 -11.61
CA VAL A 71 14.80 -10.01 -11.99
C VAL A 71 14.48 -10.55 -13.38
N MET A 72 13.20 -10.58 -13.77
CA MET A 72 12.79 -11.06 -15.09
C MET A 72 12.97 -10.01 -16.21
N THR A 73 12.64 -8.76 -15.92
CA THR A 73 12.54 -7.68 -16.92
C THR A 73 13.78 -6.79 -16.98
N HIS A 74 14.63 -6.85 -15.95
CA HIS A 74 15.76 -5.93 -15.72
C HIS A 74 15.35 -4.45 -15.72
N ARG A 75 14.10 -4.17 -15.36
CA ARG A 75 13.57 -2.81 -15.22
C ARG A 75 13.53 -2.44 -13.76
N ASP A 76 14.08 -1.28 -13.42
CA ASP A 76 13.95 -0.71 -12.09
C ASP A 76 12.51 -0.28 -11.83
N PHE A 77 12.13 -0.29 -10.54
CA PHE A 77 10.87 0.23 -10.05
C PHE A 77 11.10 1.15 -8.87
N GLU A 78 10.17 2.06 -8.66
CA GLU A 78 10.06 2.86 -7.44
C GLU A 78 8.77 2.48 -6.72
N LEU A 79 8.81 2.39 -5.39
CA LEU A 79 7.65 2.13 -4.54
C LEU A 79 7.58 3.21 -3.45
N SER A 80 6.46 3.93 -3.41
CA SER A 80 6.17 4.90 -2.34
C SER A 80 5.86 4.20 -1.03
N GLY A 81 6.01 4.92 0.08
CA GLY A 81 5.55 4.47 1.38
C GLY A 81 4.04 4.19 1.42
N PRO A 82 3.60 3.35 2.37
CA PRO A 82 2.18 3.10 2.62
C PRO A 82 1.44 4.37 3.05
N SER A 83 0.38 4.72 2.33
CA SER A 83 -0.57 5.77 2.70
C SER A 83 -1.84 5.15 3.27
N ARG A 84 -2.34 5.67 4.40
CA ARG A 84 -3.50 5.11 5.11
C ARG A 84 -4.76 5.94 4.89
N THR A 85 -5.86 5.26 4.63
CA THR A 85 -7.19 5.86 4.55
C THR A 85 -8.19 5.08 5.38
N ASP A 86 -8.85 5.76 6.32
CA ASP A 86 -9.93 5.19 7.12
C ASP A 86 -11.27 5.45 6.42
N ILE A 87 -11.95 4.37 6.00
CA ILE A 87 -13.27 4.42 5.38
C ILE A 87 -14.32 4.25 6.48
N ARG A 88 -15.19 5.25 6.66
CA ARG A 88 -16.27 5.24 7.67
C ARG A 88 -17.63 4.98 7.03
N GLU A 89 -18.57 4.48 7.83
CA GLU A 89 -19.95 4.15 7.42
C GLU A 89 -20.72 5.33 6.82
N ASP A 90 -20.41 6.56 7.26
CA ASP A 90 -21.02 7.81 6.78
C ASP A 90 -20.56 8.23 5.35
N ARG A 91 -19.89 7.34 4.59
CA ARG A 91 -19.14 7.64 3.34
C ARG A 91 -18.05 8.70 3.47
N LYS A 92 -17.81 9.23 4.67
CA LYS A 92 -16.69 10.13 4.95
C LYS A 92 -15.39 9.33 5.01
N LYS A 93 -14.40 9.78 4.23
CA LYS A 93 -13.05 9.22 4.20
C LYS A 93 -12.12 10.15 4.95
N ASN A 94 -11.37 9.62 5.91
CA ASN A 94 -10.24 10.34 6.49
C ASN A 94 -8.98 9.84 5.78
N HIS A 95 -8.30 10.72 5.04
CA HIS A 95 -7.00 10.42 4.44
C HIS A 95 -5.90 10.83 5.41
N PHE A 96 -5.05 9.89 5.78
CA PHE A 96 -3.83 10.13 6.55
C PHE A 96 -2.67 10.07 5.55
N LEU A 97 -2.22 11.24 5.10
CA LEU A 97 -0.94 11.32 4.43
C LEU A 97 0.15 11.38 5.50
N GLU A 98 0.89 10.28 5.67
CA GLU A 98 2.23 10.39 6.24
C GLU A 98 3.08 11.12 5.22
N VAL A 99 3.35 12.40 5.49
CA VAL A 99 4.32 13.18 4.75
C VAL A 99 5.67 12.56 5.07
N GLU A 100 6.23 11.80 4.13
CA GLU A 100 7.66 11.52 4.12
C GLU A 100 8.34 12.88 4.26
N SER A 101 8.99 13.10 5.41
CA SER A 101 9.73 14.32 5.64
C SER A 101 10.83 14.34 4.60
N CYS A 102 10.65 15.13 3.54
CA CYS A 102 11.71 15.47 2.60
C CYS A 102 12.83 16.14 3.40
N ILE A 103 13.76 15.35 3.93
CA ILE A 103 15.07 15.83 4.33
C ILE A 103 15.82 16.14 3.04
N HIS A 104 15.58 17.35 2.55
CA HIS A 104 16.47 18.01 1.60
C HIS A 104 17.75 18.34 2.40
N THR A 105 18.71 17.41 2.42
CA THR A 105 20.05 17.75 2.88
C THR A 105 20.69 18.62 1.82
N GLU A 106 20.50 19.94 1.94
CA GLU A 106 21.33 20.91 1.26
C GLU A 106 22.75 20.78 1.84
N GLY A 107 23.67 20.30 1.01
CA GLY A 107 25.08 20.28 1.34
C GLY A 107 25.63 21.70 1.39
N THR A 108 26.46 21.98 2.38
CA THR A 108 27.47 23.06 2.35
C THR A 108 28.70 22.58 3.11
#